data_AF-A0A9D8PX84-F1
#
_entry.id   AF-A0A9D8PX84-F1
#
_cell.length_a   1.000
_cell.length_b   1.000
_cell.length_c   1.000
_cell.angle_alpha   90.00
_cell.angle_beta   90.00
_cell.angle_gamma   90.00
#
_symmetry.space_group_name_H-M   'P 1'
#
loop_
_entity.id
_entity.type
_entity.pdbx_description
1 polymer ?
#
loop_
_entity_poly.entity_id
_entity_poly.type
_entity_poly.pdbx_seq_one_letter_code
_entity_poly.pdbx_strand_id
1 'polypeptide(L)' 'PHWRELVPHRPGADRLAVGVAVGAAKVRAIRAALTGRIITGLITDEATASALLDS' A
#
# COMPACT_ATOMS: atom_id res chain seq x y z
N PRO A 1 -21.93 -11.19 -13.01
CA PRO A 1 -22.58 -10.13 -12.22
C PRO A 1 -21.55 -9.18 -11.57
N HIS A 2 -21.80 -7.88 -11.65
CA HIS A 2 -20.85 -6.79 -11.35
C HIS A 2 -20.46 -6.65 -9.86
N TRP A 3 -21.06 -7.44 -8.95
CA TRP A 3 -20.78 -7.36 -7.52
C TRP A 3 -19.47 -8.06 -7.07
N ARG A 4 -18.75 -8.72 -7.98
CA ARG A 4 -17.47 -9.40 -7.67
C ARG A 4 -16.30 -8.45 -7.39
N GLU A 5 -16.45 -7.15 -7.66
CA GLU A 5 -15.39 -6.15 -7.49
C GLU A 5 -15.30 -5.58 -6.06
N LEU A 6 -16.31 -5.82 -5.21
CA LEU A 6 -16.35 -5.30 -3.84
C LEU A 6 -15.81 -6.28 -2.79
N VAL A 7 -14.99 -7.28 -3.18
CA VAL A 7 -14.37 -8.17 -2.21
C VAL A 7 -13.40 -7.35 -1.35
N PRO A 8 -13.65 -7.18 -0.05
CA PRO A 8 -12.70 -6.50 0.83
C PRO A 8 -11.35 -7.20 0.70
N HIS A 9 -10.28 -6.44 0.54
CA HIS A 9 -8.95 -7.02 0.55
C HIS A 9 -8.76 -7.79 1.87
N ARG A 10 -8.22 -9.02 1.78
CA ARG A 10 -8.03 -9.87 2.95
C ARG A 10 -7.21 -9.10 4.00
N PRO A 11 -7.64 -9.05 5.27
CA PRO A 11 -6.87 -8.36 6.30
C PRO A 11 -5.50 -9.02 6.46
N GLY A 12 -4.46 -8.20 6.59
CA GLY A 12 -3.14 -8.54 7.13
C GLY A 12 -2.41 -9.69 6.45
N ALA A 13 -1.36 -9.40 5.67
CA ALA A 13 -0.42 -10.46 5.32
C ALA A 13 0.25 -10.99 6.61
N ASP A 14 -0.15 -12.19 7.06
CA ASP A 14 0.49 -12.91 8.17
C ASP A 14 1.92 -13.38 7.82
N ARG A 15 2.38 -13.05 6.62
CA ARG A 15 3.68 -13.38 6.04
C ARG A 15 4.23 -12.14 5.33
N LEU A 16 5.54 -12.12 5.10
CA LEU A 16 6.20 -11.05 4.36
C LEU A 16 5.51 -10.80 3.01
N ALA A 17 4.95 -9.61 2.83
CA ALA A 17 4.38 -9.13 1.58
C ALA A 17 5.00 -7.77 1.24
N VAL A 18 5.87 -7.74 0.23
CA VAL A 18 6.59 -6.53 -0.17
C VAL A 18 5.94 -5.92 -1.42
N GLY A 19 5.50 -4.66 -1.31
CA GLY A 19 5.03 -3.87 -2.44
C GLY A 19 6.16 -3.13 -3.14
N VAL A 20 6.01 -2.88 -4.44
CA VAL A 20 6.86 -1.96 -5.20
C VAL A 20 5.96 -0.90 -5.83
N ALA A 21 6.10 0.35 -5.41
CA ALA A 21 5.29 1.44 -5.90
C ALA A 21 6.03 2.77 -5.75
N VAL A 22 5.74 3.71 -6.63
CA VAL A 22 6.44 5.01 -6.69
C VAL A 22 5.50 6.09 -7.23
N GLY A 23 5.76 7.34 -6.83
CA GLY A 23 5.16 8.55 -7.38
C GLY A 23 4.13 9.21 -6.46
N ALA A 24 4.11 10.54 -6.48
CA ALA A 24 3.27 11.38 -5.61
C ALA A 24 1.77 11.02 -5.64
N ALA A 25 1.24 10.69 -6.81
CA ALA A 25 -0.17 10.31 -6.98
C ALA A 25 -0.57 9.05 -6.17
N LYS A 26 0.40 8.20 -5.80
CA LYS A 26 0.15 6.94 -5.10
C LYS A 26 0.38 7.03 -3.59
N VAL A 27 0.89 8.14 -3.05
CA VAL A 27 1.26 8.26 -1.63
C VAL A 27 0.11 7.88 -0.70
N ARG A 28 -1.11 8.37 -0.93
CA ARG A 28 -2.28 8.00 -0.11
C ARG A 28 -2.62 6.51 -0.19
N ALA A 29 -2.57 5.92 -1.37
CA ALA A 29 -2.88 4.50 -1.56
C ALA A 29 -1.81 3.61 -0.91
N ILE A 30 -0.53 3.98 -1.04
CA ILE A 30 0.58 3.28 -0.40
C ILE A 30 0.44 3.33 1.12
N ARG A 31 0.15 4.51 1.69
CA ARG A 31 -0.12 4.65 3.13
C ARG A 31 -1.24 3.73 3.58
N ALA A 32 -2.36 3.73 2.87
CA ALA A 32 -3.50 2.86 3.19
C ALA A 32 -3.14 1.37 3.11
N ALA A 33 -2.31 0.96 2.15
CA ALA A 33 -1.84 -0.43 2.03
C ALA A 33 -0.93 -0.85 3.19
N LEU A 34 -0.06 0.05 3.67
CA LEU A 34 0.80 -0.15 4.84
C LEU A 34 -0.02 -0.20 6.13
N THR A 35 -0.87 0.80 6.38
CA THR A 35 -1.68 0.87 7.61
C THR A 35 -2.74 -0.22 7.68
N GLY A 36 -3.34 -0.58 6.54
CA GLY A 36 -4.25 -1.71 6.40
C GLY A 36 -3.56 -3.09 6.43
N ARG A 37 -2.23 -3.13 6.51
CA ARG A 37 -1.39 -4.35 6.48
C ARG A 37 -1.66 -5.24 5.25
N ILE A 38 -2.04 -4.63 4.12
CA ILE A 38 -2.11 -5.31 2.83
C ILE A 38 -0.69 -5.69 2.39
N ILE A 39 0.29 -4.83 2.68
CA ILE A 39 1.72 -5.09 2.56
C ILE A 39 2.41 -4.86 3.91
N THR A 40 3.52 -5.56 4.13
CA THR A 40 4.36 -5.47 5.34
C THR A 40 5.73 -4.85 5.07
N GLY A 41 6.06 -4.60 3.80
CA GLY A 41 7.26 -3.89 3.37
C GLY A 41 7.03 -3.15 2.05
N LEU A 42 7.85 -2.14 1.77
CA LEU A 42 7.75 -1.32 0.56
C LEU A 42 9.14 -1.02 -0.01
N ILE A 43 9.27 -1.18 -1.33
CA ILE A 43 10.38 -0.63 -2.13
C ILE A 43 9.82 0.55 -2.93
N THR A 44 10.46 1.71 -2.81
CA THR A 44 10.05 2.97 -3.44
C THR A 44 11.26 3.89 -3.67
N ASP A 45 11.05 5.07 -4.24
CA ASP A 45 12.08 6.11 -4.39
C ASP A 45 12.12 7.06 -3.19
N GLU A 46 13.16 7.87 -3.12
CA GLU A 46 13.36 8.82 -2.02
C GLU A 46 12.22 9.83 -1.91
N ALA A 47 11.79 10.42 -3.03
CA ALA A 47 10.73 11.43 -3.01
C ALA A 47 9.40 10.88 -2.48
N THR A 48 9.03 9.65 -2.85
CA THR A 48 7.83 8.98 -2.33
C THR A 48 8.01 8.57 -0.88
N ALA A 49 9.19 8.10 -0.48
CA ALA A 49 9.50 7.77 0.91
C ALA A 49 9.38 8.99 1.83
N SER A 50 9.98 10.13 1.46
CA SER A 50 9.88 11.37 2.23
C SER A 50 8.43 11.83 2.38
N ALA A 51 7.66 11.82 1.28
CA ALA A 51 6.23 12.16 1.33
C ALA A 51 5.41 11.23 2.25
N LEU A 52 5.83 9.96 2.40
CA LEU A 52 5.23 9.01 3.34
C LEU A 52 5.68 9.20 4.80
N LEU A 53 6.82 9.82 5.06
CA LEU A 53 7.29 10.11 6.43
C LEU A 53 6.73 11.43 6.96
N ASP A 54 6.50 12.41 6.07
CA ASP A 54 6.02 13.74 6.42
C ASP A 54 4.50 13.84 6.59
N SER A 55 3.75 12.73 6.51
CA SER A 55 2.28 12.72 6.57
C SER A 55 1.67 11.70 7.51
#